data_AF-A0A0F9ADR2-F1
#
_entry.id   AF-A0A0F9ADR2-F1
#
_cell.length_a   1.000
_cell.length_b   1.000
_cell.length_c   1.000
_cell.angle_alpha   90.00
_cell.angle_beta   90.00
_cell.angle_gamma   90.00
#
_symmetry.space_group_name_H-M   'P 1'
#
loop_
_entity.id
_entity.type
_entity.pdbx_description
1 polymer ?
#
loop_
_entity_poly.entity_id
_entity_poly.type
_entity_poly.pdbx_seq_one_letter_code
_entity_poly.pdbx_strand_id
1 'polypeptide(L)'
;GITKASLQTRSFISAASFQETTRVLTEASVQGKRDKLVGLKENVIVGRLIPAGTGGATQQMRKVATDRDNVVIEARREEAEAAAALAAPTPSAEEDIVGGDVFNTPVGDDESRD
;
A
#
# COMPACT_ATOMS: atom_id res chain seq x y z
N GLY A 1 -35.39 -15.97 16.71
CA GLY A 1 -35.01 -17.31 17.19
C GLY A 1 -33.64 -17.70 16.66
N ILE A 2 -33.01 -18.72 17.27
CA ILE A 2 -31.63 -19.15 16.98
C ILE A 2 -31.39 -19.53 15.51
N THR A 3 -32.40 -20.10 14.85
CA THR A 3 -32.36 -20.50 13.43
C THR A 3 -32.14 -19.29 12.52
N LYS A 4 -32.89 -18.20 12.76
CA LYS A 4 -32.78 -16.97 11.97
C LYS A 4 -31.44 -16.25 12.20
N ALA A 5 -30.97 -16.24 13.44
CA ALA A 5 -29.66 -15.68 13.77
C ALA A 5 -28.51 -16.45 13.11
N SER A 6 -28.62 -17.78 13.01
CA SER A 6 -27.60 -18.65 12.40
C SER A 6 -27.53 -18.54 10.87
N LEU A 7 -28.63 -18.17 10.21
CA LEU A 7 -28.64 -17.91 8.77
C LEU A 7 -28.10 -16.51 8.42
N GLN A 8 -28.18 -15.55 9.35
CA GLN A 8 -27.76 -14.15 9.14
C GLN A 8 -26.29 -13.89 9.54
N THR A 9 -25.45 -14.94 9.61
CA THR A 9 -24.04 -14.73 9.95
C THR A 9 -23.30 -13.99 8.82
N ARG A 10 -22.22 -13.28 9.15
CA ARG A 10 -21.42 -12.53 8.16
C ARG A 10 -20.70 -13.44 7.16
N SER A 11 -20.40 -14.68 7.56
CA SER A 11 -19.75 -15.69 6.74
C SER A 11 -20.80 -16.47 5.96
N PHE A 12 -20.79 -16.35 4.63
CA PHE A 12 -21.72 -17.12 3.80
C PHE A 12 -21.36 -18.61 3.82
N ILE A 13 -20.09 -18.97 4.03
CA ILE A 13 -19.65 -20.37 4.18
C ILE A 13 -20.25 -20.98 5.46
N SER A 14 -20.23 -20.21 6.55
CA SER A 14 -20.82 -20.64 7.83
C SER A 14 -22.34 -20.71 7.76
N ALA A 15 -22.98 -19.75 7.09
CA ALA A 15 -24.44 -19.74 6.89
C ALA A 15 -24.92 -20.90 6.00
N ALA A 16 -24.25 -21.13 4.86
CA ALA A 16 -24.62 -22.17 3.88
C ALA A 16 -24.51 -23.60 4.43
N SER A 17 -23.69 -23.80 5.47
CA SER A 17 -23.47 -25.10 6.12
C SER A 17 -24.44 -25.37 7.27
N PHE A 18 -25.41 -24.49 7.55
CA PHE A 18 -26.47 -24.77 8.50
C PHE A 18 -27.72 -25.29 7.77
N GLN A 19 -28.36 -24.45 6.96
CA GLN A 19 -29.54 -24.75 6.16
C GLN A 19 -29.57 -23.83 4.92
N GLU A 20 -30.49 -24.10 3.98
CA GLU A 20 -30.74 -23.25 2.79
C GLU A 20 -29.50 -23.03 1.89
N THR A 21 -28.61 -24.03 1.78
CA THR A 21 -27.30 -23.95 1.09
C THR A 21 -27.37 -23.32 -0.30
N THR A 22 -28.29 -23.77 -1.16
CA THR A 22 -28.44 -23.26 -2.54
C THR A 22 -28.78 -21.77 -2.56
N ARG A 23 -29.69 -21.34 -1.69
CA ARG A 23 -30.11 -19.93 -1.59
C ARG A 23 -28.94 -19.06 -1.13
N VAL A 24 -28.27 -19.45 -0.05
CA VAL A 24 -27.16 -18.68 0.53
C VAL A 24 -26.00 -18.53 -0.47
N LEU A 25 -25.64 -19.60 -1.19
CA LEU A 25 -24.58 -19.55 -2.19
C LEU A 25 -24.96 -18.71 -3.42
N THR A 26 -26.22 -18.77 -3.84
CA THR A 26 -26.72 -17.96 -4.97
C THR A 26 -26.67 -16.47 -4.63
N GLU A 27 -27.20 -16.07 -3.46
CA GLU A 27 -27.18 -14.69 -3.00
C GLU A 27 -25.74 -14.15 -2.83
N ALA A 28 -24.83 -14.96 -2.29
CA ALA A 28 -23.43 -14.60 -2.14
C ALA A 28 -22.72 -14.43 -3.50
N SER A 29 -23.01 -15.30 -4.46
CA SER A 29 -22.43 -15.27 -5.81
C SER A 29 -22.87 -14.04 -6.60
N VAL A 30 -24.18 -13.73 -6.58
CA VAL A 30 -24.73 -12.54 -7.25
C VAL A 30 -24.18 -11.25 -6.65
N GLN A 31 -23.94 -11.21 -5.34
CA GLN A 31 -23.39 -10.05 -4.65
C GLN A 31 -21.85 -9.97 -4.70
N GLY A 32 -21.16 -10.98 -5.25
CA GLY A 32 -19.70 -11.04 -5.27
C GLY A 32 -19.07 -11.05 -3.87
N LYS A 33 -19.76 -11.61 -2.87
CA LYS A 33 -19.32 -11.60 -1.47
C LYS A 33 -18.03 -12.41 -1.30
N ARG A 34 -17.11 -11.90 -0.48
CA ARG A 34 -15.89 -12.60 -0.06
C ARG A 34 -15.96 -12.93 1.41
N ASP A 35 -15.60 -14.17 1.75
CA ASP A 35 -15.55 -14.58 3.14
C ASP A 35 -14.19 -14.24 3.77
N LYS A 36 -14.22 -13.72 4.99
CA LYS A 36 -13.02 -13.26 5.71
C LYS A 36 -12.44 -14.33 6.63
N LEU A 37 -13.10 -15.49 6.80
CA LEU A 37 -12.58 -16.62 7.60
C LEU A 37 -12.23 -16.21 9.03
N VAL A 38 -13.11 -15.44 9.69
CA VAL A 38 -12.85 -14.89 11.03
C VAL A 38 -13.40 -15.79 12.14
N GLY A 39 -14.46 -16.52 11.84
CA GLY A 39 -15.18 -17.39 12.74
C GLY A 39 -14.66 -18.83 12.76
N LEU A 40 -15.17 -19.59 13.72
CA LEU A 40 -14.74 -20.97 13.93
C LEU A 40 -15.19 -21.91 12.80
N LYS A 41 -16.48 -21.89 12.46
CA LYS A 41 -17.09 -22.87 11.55
C LYS A 41 -16.49 -22.81 10.15
N GLU A 42 -16.34 -21.61 9.61
CA GLU A 42 -15.72 -21.37 8.30
C GLU A 42 -14.28 -21.86 8.22
N ASN A 43 -13.45 -21.65 9.25
CA ASN A 43 -12.08 -22.17 9.27
C ASN A 43 -12.05 -23.71 9.32
N VAL A 44 -12.96 -24.34 10.07
CA VAL A 44 -13.10 -25.80 10.11
C VAL A 44 -13.47 -26.35 8.73
N ILE A 45 -14.45 -25.73 8.04
CA ILE A 45 -14.92 -26.19 6.73
C ILE A 45 -13.80 -26.11 5.67
N VAL A 46 -12.99 -25.06 5.70
CA VAL A 46 -11.90 -24.83 4.74
C VAL A 46 -10.63 -25.61 5.10
N GLY A 47 -10.52 -26.15 6.32
CA GLY A 47 -9.35 -26.90 6.79
C GLY A 47 -8.20 -26.02 7.29
N ARG A 48 -8.47 -24.78 7.70
CA ARG A 48 -7.49 -23.87 8.33
C ARG A 48 -7.55 -23.98 9.85
N LEU A 49 -6.46 -23.62 10.53
CA LEU A 49 -6.45 -23.48 11.99
C LEU A 49 -7.60 -22.59 12.48
N ILE A 50 -8.34 -23.08 13.48
CA ILE A 50 -9.45 -22.34 14.08
C ILE A 50 -8.95 -21.12 14.88
N PRO A 51 -9.74 -20.03 14.97
CA PRO A 51 -9.37 -18.81 15.70
C PRO A 51 -9.58 -18.96 17.22
N ALA A 52 -9.36 -20.15 17.76
CA ALA A 52 -9.52 -20.47 19.18
C ALA A 52 -8.38 -21.41 19.63
N GLY A 53 -8.12 -21.44 20.94
CA GLY A 53 -7.05 -22.25 21.52
C GLY A 53 -5.68 -21.95 20.90
N THR A 54 -4.96 -23.00 20.50
CA THR A 54 -3.62 -22.88 19.89
C THR A 54 -3.64 -22.16 18.54
N GLY A 55 -4.70 -22.31 17.75
CA GLY A 55 -4.85 -21.61 16.48
C GLY A 55 -5.01 -20.10 16.67
N GLY A 56 -5.76 -19.68 17.69
CA GLY A 56 -5.89 -18.28 18.09
C GLY A 56 -4.55 -17.67 18.56
N ALA A 57 -3.82 -18.39 19.42
CA ALA A 57 -2.50 -17.94 19.88
C ALA A 57 -1.51 -17.79 18.71
N THR A 58 -1.48 -18.74 17.78
CA THR A 58 -0.64 -18.68 16.57
C THR A 58 -1.00 -17.47 15.70
N GLN A 59 -2.30 -17.17 15.55
CA GLN A 59 -2.76 -16.02 14.79
C GLN A 59 -2.36 -14.70 15.45
N GLN A 60 -2.44 -14.60 16.78
CA GLN A 60 -1.98 -13.42 17.53
C GLN A 60 -0.48 -13.22 17.38
N MET A 61 0.32 -14.28 17.53
CA MET A 61 1.77 -14.20 17.33
C MET A 61 2.14 -13.76 15.91
N ARG A 62 1.49 -14.32 14.89
CA ARG A 62 1.68 -13.89 13.49
C ARG A 62 1.32 -12.43 13.30
N LYS A 63 0.21 -11.97 13.88
CA LYS A 63 -0.21 -10.57 13.78
C LYS A 63 0.85 -9.64 14.38
N VAL A 64 1.35 -9.94 15.59
CA VAL A 64 2.39 -9.14 16.23
C VAL A 64 3.69 -9.14 15.41
N ALA A 65 4.07 -10.27 14.82
CA ALA A 65 5.24 -10.32 13.93
C ALA A 65 5.04 -9.42 12.70
N THR A 66 3.90 -9.54 12.00
CA THR A 66 3.58 -8.71 10.83
C THR A 66 3.52 -7.22 11.18
N ASP A 67 2.92 -6.87 12.33
CA ASP A 67 2.84 -5.48 12.78
C ASP A 67 4.23 -4.88 13.01
N ARG A 68 5.17 -5.66 13.57
CA ARG A 68 6.58 -5.23 13.73
C ARG A 68 7.31 -5.13 12.40
N ASP A 69 7.12 -6.10 11.51
CA ASP A 69 7.77 -6.10 10.19
C ASP A 69 7.33 -4.88 9.37
N ASN A 70 6.04 -4.51 9.45
CA ASN A 70 5.51 -3.33 8.76
C ASN A 70 6.17 -2.03 9.23
N VAL A 71 6.39 -1.85 10.53
CA VAL A 71 7.07 -0.64 11.07
C VAL A 71 8.49 -0.52 10.52
N VAL A 72 9.21 -1.64 10.41
CA VAL A 72 10.57 -1.63 9.85
C VAL A 72 10.54 -1.30 8.36
N ILE A 73 9.59 -1.85 7.61
CA ILE A 73 9.43 -1.57 6.17
C ILE A 73 9.10 -0.08 5.95
N GLU A 74 8.22 0.50 6.77
CA GLU A 74 7.86 1.92 6.71
C GLU A 74 9.08 2.82 6.99
N ALA A 75 9.83 2.54 8.05
CA ALA A 75 11.05 3.31 8.37
C ALA A 75 12.09 3.23 7.24
N ARG A 76 12.29 2.05 6.64
CA ARG A 76 13.19 1.87 5.49
C ARG A 76 12.71 2.63 4.26
N ARG A 77 11.41 2.71 4.06
CA ARG A 77 10.81 3.45 2.95
C ARG A 77 11.03 4.95 3.11
N GLU A 78 10.84 5.48 4.32
CA GLU A 78 11.09 6.88 4.63
C GLU A 78 12.57 7.25 4.46
N GLU A 79 13.49 6.39 4.93
CA GLU A 79 14.94 6.55 4.68
C GLU A 79 15.28 6.55 3.18
N ALA A 80 14.68 5.64 2.42
CA ALA A 80 14.89 5.56 0.97
C ALA A 80 14.31 6.77 0.22
N GLU A 81 13.15 7.26 0.63
CA GLU A 81 12.52 8.47 0.08
C GLU A 81 13.34 9.72 0.44
N ALA A 82 13.88 9.82 1.66
CA ALA A 82 14.78 10.90 2.07
C ALA A 82 16.12 10.87 1.31
N ALA A 83 16.70 9.68 1.11
CA ALA A 83 17.92 9.52 0.32
C ALA A 83 17.69 9.86 -1.17
N ALA A 84 16.53 9.49 -1.72
CA ALA A 84 16.16 9.84 -3.09
C ALA A 84 15.92 11.35 -3.26
N ALA A 85 15.32 12.01 -2.26
CA ALA A 85 15.14 13.46 -2.26
C ALA A 85 16.48 14.21 -2.20
N LEU A 86 17.46 13.70 -1.42
CA LEU A 86 18.79 14.29 -1.33
C LEU A 86 19.66 14.05 -2.57
N ALA A 87 19.41 12.95 -3.30
CA ALA A 87 20.12 12.58 -4.52
C ALA A 87 19.50 13.19 -5.80
N ALA A 88 18.37 13.90 -5.70
CA ALA A 88 17.80 14.62 -6.84
C ALA A 88 18.77 15.76 -7.24
N PRO A 89 19.23 15.82 -8.51
CA PRO A 89 20.08 16.90 -8.96
C PRO A 89 19.25 18.19 -8.93
N THR A 90 19.66 19.16 -8.13
CA THR A 90 19.06 20.49 -8.13
C THR A 90 19.23 21.13 -9.51
N PRO A 91 18.16 21.65 -10.15
CA PRO A 91 18.30 22.48 -11.33
C PRO A 91 18.77 23.87 -10.86
N SER A 92 20.05 24.01 -10.58
CA SER A 92 20.69 25.29 -10.31
C SER A 92 22.12 25.25 -10.86
N ALA A 93 22.23 25.30 -12.18
CA ALA A 93 23.47 25.56 -12.89
C ALA A 93 23.25 26.58 -14.04
N GLU A 94 22.35 27.54 -13.84
CA GLU A 94 22.12 28.65 -14.77
C GLU A 94 21.84 29.95 -14.01
N GLU A 95 22.76 30.41 -13.17
CA GLU A 95 22.84 31.81 -12.72
C GLU A 95 24.12 32.00 -11.91
N ASP A 96 25.19 32.46 -12.57
CA ASP A 96 26.12 33.49 -12.09
C ASP A 96 27.42 33.47 -12.92
N ILE A 97 27.55 34.46 -13.81
CA ILE A 97 28.67 35.42 -13.85
C ILE A 97 28.14 36.62 -14.68
N VAL A 98 27.59 37.60 -13.96
CA VAL A 98 27.43 38.97 -14.46
C VAL A 98 28.78 39.66 -14.26
N GLY A 99 29.40 40.12 -15.34
CA GLY A 99 30.75 40.68 -15.31
C GLY A 99 31.05 41.69 -16.40
N GLY A 100 30.30 42.80 -16.42
CA GLY A 100 30.80 44.12 -16.81
C GLY A 100 30.92 44.43 -18.30
N ASP A 101 29.83 44.95 -18.88
CA ASP A 101 29.85 45.61 -20.18
C ASP A 101 29.68 47.13 -19.95
N VAL A 102 30.78 47.89 -19.76
CA VAL A 102 30.75 49.36 -19.83
C VAL A 102 32.10 49.93 -20.29
N PHE A 103 32.04 50.69 -21.40
CA PHE A 103 33.02 51.60 -22.01
C PHE A 103 33.88 51.14 -23.21
N ASN A 104 33.28 51.29 -24.40
CA ASN A 104 33.62 52.29 -25.43
C ASN A 104 35.05 52.26 -26.02
N THR A 105 35.20 51.87 -27.30
CA THR A 105 35.53 52.75 -28.45
C THR A 105 35.50 51.92 -29.75
N PRO A 106 34.73 52.27 -30.80
CA PRO A 106 34.98 51.77 -32.14
C PRO A 106 35.98 52.72 -32.83
N VAL A 107 37.21 52.27 -33.06
CA VAL A 107 38.11 52.94 -34.01
C VAL A 107 38.14 52.08 -35.26
N GLY A 108 37.26 52.44 -36.21
CA GLY A 108 37.36 52.01 -37.60
C GLY A 108 38.16 53.06 -38.37
N ASP A 109 39.19 52.56 -39.05
CA ASP A 109 39.74 52.97 -40.35
C ASP A 109 39.91 54.47 -40.66
N ASP A 110 41.16 54.94 -40.80
CA ASP A 110 41.59 55.61 -42.05
C ASP A 110 43.11 55.83 -42.21
N GLU A 111 43.58 55.66 -43.46
CA GLU A 111 44.75 56.20 -44.17
C GLU A 111 46.20 56.01 -43.60
N SER A 112 47.26 55.75 -44.38
CA SER A 112 47.55 56.00 -45.81
C SER A 112 48.89 55.35 -46.25
N ARG A 113 48.98 55.17 -47.58
CA ARG A 113 50.14 54.93 -48.48
C ARG A 113 51.54 55.36 -47.97
N ASP A 114 52.56 54.52 -48.16
CA ASP A 114 53.51 54.48 -49.29
C ASP A 114 54.42 53.24 -49.19
#